data_AF-A0A9D6C9V7-F1
#
_entry.id   AF-A0A9D6C9V7-F1
#
_cell.length_a   1.000
_cell.length_b   1.000
_cell.length_c   1.000
_cell.angle_alpha   90.00
_cell.angle_beta   90.00
_cell.angle_gamma   90.00
#
_symmetry.space_group_name_H-M   'P 1'
#
loop_
_entity.id
_entity.type
_entity.pdbx_description
1 polymer ?
#
loop_
_entity_poly.entity_id
_entity_poly.type
_entity_poly.pdbx_seq_one_letter_code
_entity_poly.pdbx_strand_id
1 'polypeptide(L)'
;MPKNGAVKANTAGTKWLGEASPSFVFRPIHYLGSKLRVLTAIEQAVDRLDPSGGPVCDLFSGSATVSRFFSQRRQVMAVDIQEYARVLAEAVLNGAPASSVTSAEKALGDDRRGIALRWAVDPLIKLEIEAALGATRGDIELLCELLQMGNLASQRGDELHAGSPLGVAVRETLARIKGLELPGSETVCVRHFGGQYFSFAQAAELDEIAYLARSRGSSVLLAATLSTASHLVNSIGKQFAQPIRPKDKSGVPKLHVIKKILFERGLSARSVFISYLRQYEGLAVIRRDHVAVRADFREALAKPALKPSVVYADPPYTRDHYSRFYHSLETITLGDDPHITMSNLGGGDIQSRGGYRAGRHQSPFCIKSEAPAAFAALFAGVAALRVPLVLSYSGYDPSMEARPRVMALDAVVSLAQQCFKEVRVEQLANLEHMKLNKTPLNKAAKGTTEVLLLCR
;
A
#
# COMPACT_ATOMS: atom_id res chain seq x y z
N MET A 1 -28.23 -28.56 -29.59
CA MET A 1 -27.46 -27.30 -29.60
C MET A 1 -28.40 -26.12 -29.33
N PRO A 2 -28.40 -25.54 -28.11
CA PRO A 2 -28.85 -24.18 -27.90
C PRO A 2 -27.65 -23.23 -27.86
N LYS A 3 -27.84 -22.04 -28.44
CA LYS A 3 -26.81 -21.04 -28.75
C LYS A 3 -26.21 -20.43 -27.48
N ASN A 4 -24.88 -20.43 -27.40
CA ASN A 4 -24.09 -19.68 -26.41
C ASN A 4 -24.40 -18.18 -26.55
N GLY A 5 -25.21 -17.63 -25.64
CA GLY A 5 -25.36 -16.20 -25.46
C GLY A 5 -24.14 -15.66 -24.73
N ALA A 6 -23.33 -14.85 -25.42
CA ALA A 6 -22.25 -14.09 -24.80
C ALA A 6 -22.82 -13.23 -23.68
N VAL A 7 -22.36 -13.46 -22.44
CA VAL A 7 -22.61 -12.55 -21.32
C VAL A 7 -21.94 -11.24 -21.67
N LYS A 8 -22.74 -10.26 -22.10
CA LYS A 8 -22.29 -8.90 -22.39
C LYS A 8 -21.64 -8.33 -21.13
N ALA A 9 -20.36 -7.97 -21.25
CA ALA A 9 -19.69 -7.15 -20.26
C ALA A 9 -20.53 -5.90 -20.00
N ASN A 10 -20.84 -5.63 -18.74
CA ASN A 10 -21.66 -4.51 -18.34
C ASN A 10 -20.84 -3.21 -18.53
N THR A 11 -20.86 -2.65 -19.75
CA THR A 11 -20.27 -1.34 -20.08
C THR A 11 -21.18 -0.19 -19.65
N ALA A 12 -21.92 -0.36 -18.54
CA ALA A 12 -22.64 0.73 -17.91
C ALA A 12 -21.61 1.68 -17.30
N GLY A 13 -21.54 2.90 -17.85
CA GLY A 13 -20.67 3.98 -17.40
C GLY A 13 -20.62 4.04 -15.88
N THR A 14 -19.46 3.69 -15.33
CA THR A 14 -19.23 3.63 -13.90
C THR A 14 -19.24 5.05 -13.38
N LYS A 15 -20.42 5.50 -12.93
CA LYS A 15 -20.57 6.76 -12.21
C LYS A 15 -19.65 6.68 -11.00
N TRP A 16 -18.66 7.58 -10.98
CA TRP A 16 -17.65 7.68 -9.95
C TRP A 16 -18.32 7.65 -8.56
N LEU A 17 -18.02 6.63 -7.74
CA LEU A 17 -18.58 6.43 -6.39
C LEU A 17 -17.68 7.01 -5.29
N GLY A 18 -16.65 7.77 -5.65
CA GLY A 18 -15.94 8.62 -4.71
C GLY A 18 -16.73 9.90 -4.49
N GLU A 19 -17.07 10.21 -3.24
CA GLU A 19 -17.47 11.57 -2.90
C GLU A 19 -16.39 12.54 -3.41
N ALA A 20 -16.81 13.65 -4.02
CA ALA A 20 -15.94 14.78 -4.29
C ALA A 20 -15.46 15.31 -2.93
N SER A 21 -14.35 14.74 -2.44
CA SER A 21 -13.61 15.30 -1.31
C SER A 21 -13.17 16.71 -1.70
N PRO A 22 -13.10 17.65 -0.75
CA PRO A 22 -12.58 18.99 -1.03
C PRO A 22 -11.26 18.85 -1.79
N SER A 23 -11.26 19.35 -3.03
CA SER A 23 -10.16 19.29 -3.97
C SER A 23 -8.89 19.81 -3.31
N PHE A 24 -7.79 19.03 -3.31
CA PHE A 24 -6.39 19.48 -3.45
C PHE A 24 -5.38 18.38 -3.15
N VAL A 25 -5.77 17.28 -2.47
CA VAL A 25 -4.81 16.22 -2.11
C VAL A 25 -5.10 14.90 -2.82
N PHE A 26 -4.23 14.57 -3.78
CA PHE A 26 -4.20 13.27 -4.41
C PHE A 26 -3.72 12.20 -3.41
N ARG A 27 -4.47 11.10 -3.28
CA ARG A 27 -4.13 9.97 -2.42
C ARG A 27 -3.73 8.77 -3.27
N PRO A 28 -2.44 8.42 -3.36
CA PRO A 28 -2.00 7.30 -4.19
C PRO A 28 -2.56 5.95 -3.75
N ILE A 29 -2.57 5.68 -2.45
CA ILE A 29 -2.97 4.39 -1.88
C ILE A 29 -3.68 4.54 -0.53
N HIS A 30 -4.34 3.47 -0.07
CA HIS A 30 -4.85 3.38 1.29
C HIS A 30 -3.71 3.24 2.31
N TYR A 31 -3.17 4.39 2.73
CA TYR A 31 -2.05 4.44 3.68
C TYR A 31 -2.48 4.51 5.15
N LEU A 32 -1.89 3.67 6.01
CA LEU A 32 -2.00 3.69 7.47
C LEU A 32 -1.22 4.91 7.98
N GLY A 33 -1.73 5.58 9.01
CA GLY A 33 -1.03 6.73 9.60
C GLY A 33 -0.97 8.00 8.72
N SER A 34 -1.65 8.00 7.57
CA SER A 34 -1.68 9.12 6.62
C SER A 34 -1.99 10.47 7.29
N LYS A 35 -1.12 11.46 7.04
CA LYS A 35 -1.20 12.82 7.60
C LYS A 35 -2.09 13.80 6.84
N LEU A 36 -2.95 13.31 5.94
CA LEU A 36 -3.92 14.10 5.16
C LEU A 36 -4.67 15.17 5.97
N ARG A 37 -5.05 14.85 7.21
CA ARG A 37 -5.88 15.72 8.06
C ARG A 37 -5.09 16.84 8.74
N VAL A 38 -3.77 16.80 8.70
CA VAL A 38 -2.87 17.71 9.44
C VAL A 38 -1.80 18.33 8.54
N LEU A 39 -1.95 18.23 7.22
CA LEU A 39 -0.98 18.76 6.23
C LEU A 39 -0.68 20.25 6.44
N THR A 40 -1.71 21.08 6.62
CA THR A 40 -1.54 22.51 6.84
C THR A 40 -0.81 22.82 8.14
N ALA A 41 -1.06 22.05 9.21
CA ALA A 41 -0.36 22.25 10.48
C ALA A 41 1.13 21.86 10.37
N ILE A 42 1.43 20.76 9.65
CA ILE A 42 2.80 20.35 9.34
C ILE A 42 3.52 21.43 8.51
N GLU A 43 2.89 21.94 7.46
CA GLU A 43 3.47 23.01 6.63
C GLU A 43 3.74 24.27 7.44
N GLN A 44 2.78 24.72 8.25
CA GLN A 44 2.97 25.88 9.12
C GLN A 44 4.11 25.68 10.12
N ALA A 45 4.27 24.48 10.69
CA ALA A 45 5.38 24.19 11.60
C ALA A 45 6.73 24.23 10.86
N VAL A 46 6.80 23.66 9.66
CA VAL A 46 8.00 23.70 8.80
C VAL A 46 8.33 25.15 8.41
N ASP A 47 7.36 25.93 7.95
CA ASP A 47 7.53 27.33 7.55
C ASP A 47 7.93 28.23 8.73
N ARG A 48 7.46 27.95 9.95
CA ARG A 48 7.92 28.65 11.16
C ARG A 48 9.39 28.38 11.48
N LEU A 49 9.86 27.16 11.29
CA LEU A 49 11.25 26.80 11.57
C LEU A 49 12.20 27.24 10.45
N ASP A 50 11.75 27.17 9.20
CA ASP A 50 12.48 27.58 8.01
C ASP A 50 11.63 28.52 7.12
N PRO A 51 11.66 29.83 7.38
CA PRO A 51 10.90 30.81 6.59
C PRO A 51 11.49 31.06 5.19
N SER A 52 12.66 30.51 4.87
CA SER A 52 13.33 30.74 3.58
C SER A 52 12.59 30.10 2.39
N GLY A 53 11.74 29.10 2.65
CA GLY A 53 11.10 28.32 1.59
C GLY A 53 12.04 27.34 0.89
N GLY A 54 13.20 27.03 1.49
CA GLY A 54 14.19 26.11 0.93
C GLY A 54 13.72 24.66 0.82
N PRO A 55 14.58 23.77 0.27
CA PRO A 55 14.25 22.36 0.06
C PRO A 55 13.91 21.63 1.36
N VAL A 56 12.83 20.84 1.35
CA VAL A 56 12.43 20.00 2.49
C VAL A 56 12.79 18.54 2.26
N CYS A 57 13.35 17.89 3.27
CA CYS A 57 13.50 16.44 3.31
C CYS A 57 12.33 15.82 4.07
N ASP A 58 11.49 15.05 3.40
CA ASP A 58 10.40 14.25 3.99
C ASP A 58 10.92 12.83 4.24
N LEU A 59 11.40 12.58 5.45
CA LEU A 59 11.83 11.27 5.90
C LEU A 59 10.62 10.40 6.26
N PHE A 60 10.65 9.14 5.81
CA PHE A 60 9.55 8.17 5.98
C PHE A 60 8.29 8.57 5.17
N SER A 61 8.53 9.03 3.94
CA SER A 61 7.53 9.65 3.06
C SER A 61 6.30 8.78 2.75
N GLY A 62 6.40 7.45 2.86
CA GLY A 62 5.27 6.54 2.73
C GLY A 62 4.50 6.70 1.41
N SER A 63 3.23 7.11 1.47
CA SER A 63 2.44 7.36 0.25
C SER A 63 2.71 8.73 -0.40
N ALA A 64 3.75 9.45 0.04
CA ALA A 64 4.17 10.76 -0.47
C ALA A 64 3.10 11.86 -0.41
N THR A 65 2.08 11.72 0.43
CA THR A 65 1.03 12.73 0.57
C THR A 65 1.58 14.05 1.13
N VAL A 66 2.45 13.97 2.14
CA VAL A 66 3.09 15.15 2.75
C VAL A 66 4.09 15.76 1.77
N SER A 67 4.98 14.95 1.21
CA SER A 67 5.86 15.31 0.09
C SER A 67 5.12 16.06 -1.02
N ARG A 68 3.99 15.53 -1.51
CA ARG A 68 3.19 16.15 -2.56
C ARG A 68 2.62 17.50 -2.12
N PHE A 69 2.18 17.62 -0.88
CA PHE A 69 1.71 18.89 -0.33
C PHE A 69 2.84 19.94 -0.34
N PHE A 70 4.03 19.58 0.15
CA PHE A 70 5.20 20.47 0.12
C PHE A 70 5.64 20.85 -1.29
N SER A 71 5.51 19.94 -2.26
CA SER A 71 5.94 20.16 -3.65
C SER A 71 5.28 21.36 -4.32
N GLN A 72 4.16 21.85 -3.76
CA GLN A 72 3.48 23.03 -4.28
C GLN A 72 4.27 24.32 -4.07
N ARG A 73 5.20 24.34 -3.11
CA ARG A 73 5.94 25.56 -2.72
C ARG A 73 7.44 25.34 -2.53
N ARG A 74 7.86 24.11 -2.24
CA ARG A 74 9.25 23.75 -1.93
C ARG A 74 9.75 22.68 -2.89
N GLN A 75 11.06 22.66 -3.12
CA GLN A 75 11.71 21.45 -3.65
C GLN A 75 11.67 20.37 -2.55
N VAL A 76 11.52 19.10 -2.94
CA VAL A 76 11.27 18.01 -1.98
C VAL A 76 12.25 16.87 -2.23
N MET A 77 12.86 16.39 -1.17
CA MET A 77 13.54 15.09 -1.11
C MET A 77 12.66 14.13 -0.31
N ALA A 78 11.94 13.23 -0.98
CA ALA A 78 11.12 12.21 -0.36
C ALA A 78 11.95 10.94 -0.14
N VAL A 79 12.02 10.47 1.09
CA VAL A 79 12.84 9.31 1.47
C VAL A 79 11.97 8.25 2.10
N ASP A 80 12.11 7.02 1.64
CA ASP A 80 11.54 5.85 2.33
C ASP A 80 12.45 4.65 2.10
N ILE A 81 12.38 3.64 2.97
CA ILE A 81 13.16 2.42 2.80
C ILE A 81 12.49 1.44 1.83
N GLN A 82 11.19 1.58 1.60
CA GLN A 82 10.42 0.69 0.73
C GLN A 82 10.38 1.22 -0.71
N GLU A 83 10.60 0.34 -1.69
CA GLU A 83 10.63 0.72 -3.10
C GLU A 83 9.25 1.22 -3.58
N TYR A 84 8.16 0.62 -3.10
CA TYR A 84 6.82 1.10 -3.48
C TYR A 84 6.64 2.59 -3.12
N ALA A 85 7.15 3.02 -1.97
CA ALA A 85 7.01 4.38 -1.49
C ALA A 85 7.82 5.35 -2.35
N ARG A 86 9.06 4.97 -2.72
CA ARG A 86 9.88 5.74 -3.66
C ARG A 86 9.20 5.92 -5.01
N VAL A 87 8.61 4.85 -5.57
CA VAL A 87 7.89 4.91 -6.86
C VAL A 87 6.68 5.82 -6.79
N LEU A 88 5.89 5.75 -5.71
CA LEU A 88 4.76 6.64 -5.50
C LEU A 88 5.21 8.11 -5.40
N ALA A 89 6.27 8.37 -4.63
CA ALA A 89 6.85 9.70 -4.49
C ALA A 89 7.31 10.25 -5.84
N GLU A 90 8.06 9.48 -6.63
CA GLU A 90 8.52 9.89 -7.96
C GLU A 90 7.34 10.26 -8.86
N ALA A 91 6.30 9.43 -8.89
CA ALA A 91 5.14 9.64 -9.74
C ALA A 91 4.33 10.89 -9.36
N VAL A 92 4.12 11.17 -8.07
CA VAL A 92 3.32 12.34 -7.65
C VAL A 92 4.11 13.65 -7.66
N LEU A 93 5.43 13.58 -7.49
CA LEU A 93 6.30 14.75 -7.44
C LEU A 93 6.72 15.20 -8.84
N ASN A 94 7.23 14.27 -9.65
CA ASN A 94 7.83 14.60 -10.95
C ASN A 94 6.93 14.26 -12.15
N GLY A 95 5.97 13.36 -11.96
CA GLY A 95 5.10 12.87 -13.03
C GLY A 95 5.88 12.12 -14.12
N ALA A 96 5.27 11.96 -15.30
CA ALA A 96 5.93 11.39 -16.48
C ALA A 96 5.41 12.07 -17.75
N PRO A 97 6.22 12.88 -18.45
CA PRO A 97 5.77 13.59 -19.65
C PRO A 97 5.33 12.66 -20.81
N ALA A 98 5.85 11.43 -20.84
CA ALA A 98 5.63 10.48 -21.94
C ALA A 98 4.59 9.39 -21.62
N SER A 99 4.01 9.35 -20.41
CA SER A 99 2.89 8.45 -20.15
C SER A 99 1.62 9.01 -20.78
N SER A 100 0.96 8.20 -21.60
CA SER A 100 -0.36 8.50 -22.16
C SER A 100 -1.29 7.32 -21.91
N VAL A 101 -2.46 7.60 -21.34
CA VAL A 101 -3.55 6.64 -21.17
C VAL A 101 -3.85 5.89 -22.44
N THR A 102 -3.97 6.57 -23.58
CA THR A 102 -4.26 5.93 -24.88
C THR A 102 -3.16 4.96 -25.30
N SER A 103 -1.90 5.31 -25.06
CA SER A 103 -0.75 4.42 -25.33
C SER A 103 -0.73 3.20 -24.41
N ALA A 104 -1.13 3.35 -23.15
CA ALA A 104 -1.23 2.24 -22.21
C ALA A 104 -2.43 1.32 -22.54
N GLU A 105 -3.61 1.89 -22.82
CA GLU A 105 -4.80 1.15 -23.24
C GLU A 105 -4.53 0.31 -24.49
N LYS A 106 -3.89 0.90 -25.52
CA LYS A 106 -3.52 0.18 -26.74
C LYS A 106 -2.55 -0.97 -26.43
N ALA A 107 -1.50 -0.71 -25.65
CA ALA A 107 -0.50 -1.74 -25.34
C ALA A 107 -1.10 -2.93 -24.58
N LEU A 108 -2.02 -2.69 -23.64
CA LEU A 108 -2.74 -3.76 -22.92
C LEU A 108 -3.78 -4.47 -23.80
N GLY A 109 -4.34 -3.79 -24.79
CA GLY A 109 -5.22 -4.38 -25.79
C GLY A 109 -4.48 -5.38 -26.71
N ASP A 110 -3.23 -5.07 -27.05
CA ASP A 110 -2.40 -5.84 -27.97
C ASP A 110 -1.48 -6.86 -27.26
N ASP A 111 -1.53 -6.95 -25.93
CA ASP A 111 -0.63 -7.79 -25.13
C ASP A 111 -0.92 -9.30 -25.28
N ARG A 112 -0.23 -9.94 -26.22
CA ARG A 112 -0.29 -11.40 -26.45
C ARG A 112 0.11 -12.21 -25.21
N ARG A 113 1.06 -11.71 -24.41
CA ARG A 113 1.49 -12.38 -23.18
C ARG A 113 0.38 -12.29 -22.12
N GLY A 114 -0.25 -11.13 -21.98
CA GLY A 114 -1.44 -10.95 -21.12
C GLY A 114 -2.58 -11.89 -21.50
N ILE A 115 -2.85 -12.06 -22.80
CA ILE A 115 -3.85 -13.02 -23.32
C ILE A 115 -3.48 -14.46 -22.94
N ALA A 116 -2.22 -14.86 -23.15
CA ALA A 116 -1.74 -16.19 -22.81
C ALA A 116 -1.82 -16.48 -21.30
N LEU A 117 -1.44 -15.51 -20.46
CA LEU A 117 -1.55 -15.61 -19.01
C LEU A 117 -3.01 -15.75 -18.57
N ARG A 118 -3.93 -14.94 -19.14
CA ARG A 118 -5.36 -15.04 -18.85
C ARG A 118 -5.91 -16.43 -19.19
N TRP A 119 -5.50 -17.00 -20.33
CA TRP A 119 -5.87 -18.37 -20.70
C TRP A 119 -5.30 -19.41 -19.73
N ALA A 120 -4.06 -19.24 -19.27
CA ALA A 120 -3.44 -20.16 -18.32
C ALA A 120 -4.18 -20.17 -16.97
N VAL A 121 -4.70 -19.02 -16.54
CA VAL A 121 -5.40 -18.83 -15.26
C VAL A 121 -6.93 -19.08 -15.36
N ASP A 122 -7.45 -19.26 -16.57
CA ASP A 122 -8.88 -19.48 -16.85
C ASP A 122 -9.56 -20.57 -15.99
N PRO A 123 -8.93 -21.72 -15.65
CA PRO A 123 -9.56 -22.71 -14.76
C PRO A 123 -9.94 -22.13 -13.40
N LEU A 124 -9.06 -21.34 -12.78
CA LEU A 124 -9.33 -20.69 -11.50
C LEU A 124 -10.30 -19.53 -11.62
N ILE A 125 -10.30 -18.81 -12.74
CA ILE A 125 -11.29 -17.75 -13.01
C ILE A 125 -12.69 -18.34 -13.11
N LYS A 126 -12.86 -19.46 -13.82
CA LYS A 126 -14.14 -20.16 -13.93
C LYS A 126 -14.63 -20.67 -12.58
N LEU A 127 -13.75 -21.32 -11.83
CA LEU A 127 -14.05 -21.79 -10.47
C LEU A 127 -14.49 -20.64 -9.55
N GLU A 128 -13.81 -19.50 -9.65
CA GLU A 128 -14.16 -18.31 -8.88
C GLU A 128 -15.54 -17.73 -9.24
N ILE A 129 -15.90 -17.74 -10.53
CA ILE A 129 -17.24 -17.35 -10.99
C ILE A 129 -18.29 -18.31 -10.42
N GLU A 130 -18.03 -19.61 -10.43
CA GLU A 130 -18.91 -20.62 -9.83
C GLU A 130 -19.07 -20.41 -8.32
N ALA A 131 -17.96 -20.17 -7.61
CA ALA A 131 -17.94 -19.86 -6.18
C ALA A 131 -18.74 -18.59 -5.85
N ALA A 132 -18.61 -17.55 -6.68
CA ALA A 132 -19.38 -16.32 -6.54
C ALA A 132 -20.88 -16.56 -6.74
N LEU A 133 -21.26 -17.30 -7.77
CA LEU A 133 -22.66 -17.68 -8.03
C LEU A 133 -23.23 -18.54 -6.89
N GLY A 134 -22.47 -19.52 -6.38
CA GLY A 134 -22.83 -20.29 -5.19
C GLY A 134 -23.10 -19.40 -3.99
N ALA A 135 -22.18 -18.44 -3.73
CA ALA A 135 -22.29 -17.55 -2.58
C ALA A 135 -23.53 -16.64 -2.66
N THR A 136 -23.96 -16.24 -3.87
CA THR A 136 -25.24 -15.50 -4.04
C THR A 136 -26.48 -16.34 -3.68
N ARG A 137 -26.38 -17.67 -3.78
CA ARG A 137 -27.44 -18.62 -3.38
C ARG A 137 -27.30 -19.10 -1.93
N GLY A 138 -26.30 -18.62 -1.19
CA GLY A 138 -26.04 -18.98 0.19
C GLY A 138 -25.00 -20.08 0.39
N ASP A 139 -24.51 -20.73 -0.67
CA ASP A 139 -23.42 -21.69 -0.60
C ASP A 139 -22.07 -20.98 -0.71
N ILE A 140 -21.41 -20.77 0.43
CA ILE A 140 -20.18 -19.98 0.52
C ILE A 140 -18.92 -20.82 0.64
N GLU A 141 -19.03 -22.15 0.67
CA GLU A 141 -17.90 -23.00 1.05
C GLU A 141 -16.76 -22.91 0.05
N LEU A 142 -17.06 -23.02 -1.25
CA LEU A 142 -16.05 -22.90 -2.30
C LEU A 142 -15.38 -21.52 -2.30
N LEU A 143 -16.15 -20.44 -2.04
CA LEU A 143 -15.57 -19.10 -1.91
C LEU A 143 -14.64 -19.02 -0.69
N CYS A 144 -15.03 -19.62 0.44
CA CYS A 144 -14.19 -19.64 1.63
C CYS A 144 -12.90 -20.44 1.42
N GLU A 145 -12.98 -21.58 0.73
CA GLU A 145 -11.83 -22.40 0.37
C GLU A 145 -10.87 -21.59 -0.52
N LEU A 146 -11.39 -20.96 -1.58
CA LEU A 146 -10.63 -20.13 -2.50
C LEU A 146 -9.93 -18.95 -1.82
N LEU A 147 -10.59 -18.24 -0.90
CA LEU A 147 -9.97 -17.13 -0.16
C LEU A 147 -8.87 -17.59 0.82
N GLN A 148 -8.94 -18.83 1.28
CA GLN A 148 -7.98 -19.39 2.24
C GLN A 148 -6.79 -20.07 1.56
N MET A 149 -7.04 -20.73 0.43
CA MET A 149 -6.09 -21.59 -0.26
C MET A 149 -5.70 -21.06 -1.66
N GLY A 150 -6.23 -19.91 -2.08
CA GLY A 150 -5.95 -19.36 -3.42
C GLY A 150 -4.52 -18.87 -3.64
N ASN A 151 -3.75 -18.68 -2.57
CA ASN A 151 -2.33 -18.34 -2.68
C ASN A 151 -1.55 -19.57 -3.18
N LEU A 152 -1.28 -19.62 -4.47
CA LEU A 152 -0.62 -20.74 -5.16
C LEU A 152 0.86 -20.87 -4.75
N ALA A 153 1.52 -19.76 -4.42
CA ALA A 153 2.89 -19.76 -3.93
C ALA A 153 2.99 -20.35 -2.51
N SER A 154 1.87 -20.41 -1.78
CA SER A 154 1.79 -21.06 -0.47
C SER A 154 1.49 -22.55 -0.50
N GLN A 155 1.09 -23.09 -1.65
CA GLN A 155 0.62 -24.46 -1.72
C GLN A 155 1.74 -25.47 -1.49
N ARG A 156 1.50 -26.41 -0.56
CA ARG A 156 2.29 -27.64 -0.42
C ARG A 156 1.58 -28.79 -1.14
N GLY A 157 2.38 -29.75 -1.62
CA GLY A 157 1.88 -30.88 -2.43
C GLY A 157 0.72 -31.66 -1.83
N ASP A 158 0.61 -31.68 -0.50
CA ASP A 158 -0.38 -32.49 0.24
C ASP A 158 -1.57 -31.67 0.80
N GLU A 159 -1.59 -30.34 0.66
CA GLU A 159 -2.61 -29.47 1.28
C GLU A 159 -3.94 -29.42 0.52
N LEU A 160 -3.91 -29.62 -0.80
CA LEU A 160 -5.10 -29.65 -1.64
C LEU A 160 -5.50 -31.09 -1.96
N HIS A 161 -6.71 -31.48 -1.58
CA HIS A 161 -7.28 -32.74 -2.04
C HIS A 161 -7.31 -32.80 -3.56
N ALA A 162 -6.62 -33.79 -4.14
CA ALA A 162 -6.42 -33.83 -5.58
C ALA A 162 -7.75 -33.86 -6.37
N GLY A 163 -8.80 -34.47 -5.82
CA GLY A 163 -10.13 -34.53 -6.43
C GLY A 163 -11.04 -33.32 -6.17
N SER A 164 -10.65 -32.33 -5.35
CA SER A 164 -11.51 -31.18 -5.10
C SER A 164 -11.57 -30.25 -6.33
N PRO A 165 -12.69 -29.51 -6.54
CA PRO A 165 -12.79 -28.54 -7.63
C PRO A 165 -11.63 -27.54 -7.65
N LEU A 166 -11.23 -27.04 -6.46
CA LEU A 166 -10.07 -26.16 -6.32
C LEU A 166 -8.75 -26.87 -6.68
N GLY A 167 -8.53 -28.09 -6.19
CA GLY A 167 -7.32 -28.86 -6.47
C GLY A 167 -7.12 -29.10 -7.97
N VAL A 168 -8.20 -29.45 -8.70
CA VAL A 168 -8.18 -29.62 -10.16
C VAL A 168 -7.81 -28.32 -10.86
N ALA A 169 -8.50 -27.22 -10.54
CA ALA A 169 -8.26 -25.92 -11.16
C ALA A 169 -6.84 -25.38 -10.89
N VAL A 170 -6.32 -25.58 -9.68
CA VAL A 170 -4.95 -25.20 -9.30
C VAL A 170 -3.92 -25.97 -10.12
N ARG A 171 -4.02 -27.31 -10.19
CA ARG A 171 -3.05 -28.13 -10.94
C ARG A 171 -3.05 -27.78 -12.42
N GLU A 172 -4.22 -27.63 -13.01
CA GLU A 172 -4.33 -27.25 -14.41
C GLU A 172 -3.75 -25.85 -14.66
N THR A 173 -4.06 -24.86 -13.80
CA THR A 173 -3.51 -23.51 -13.90
C THR A 173 -1.99 -23.51 -13.79
N LEU A 174 -1.42 -24.21 -12.81
CA LEU A 174 0.04 -24.29 -12.63
C LEU A 174 0.73 -24.99 -13.80
N ALA A 175 0.12 -26.04 -14.36
CA ALA A 175 0.63 -26.72 -15.55
C ALA A 175 0.62 -25.79 -16.77
N ARG A 176 -0.47 -25.04 -16.98
CA ARG A 176 -0.57 -24.06 -18.07
C ARG A 176 0.44 -22.91 -17.89
N ILE A 177 0.58 -22.35 -16.68
CA ILE A 177 1.57 -21.31 -16.38
C ILE A 177 2.98 -21.82 -16.66
N LYS A 178 3.31 -23.05 -16.23
CA LYS A 178 4.61 -23.68 -16.51
C LYS A 178 4.87 -23.79 -18.01
N GLY A 179 3.85 -24.16 -18.79
CA GLY A 179 3.94 -24.25 -20.25
C GLY A 179 4.09 -22.90 -20.98
N LEU A 180 3.83 -21.77 -20.32
CA LEU A 180 4.11 -20.44 -20.89
C LEU A 180 5.59 -20.04 -20.79
N GLU A 181 6.38 -20.72 -19.94
CA GLU A 181 7.80 -20.44 -19.71
C GLU A 181 8.10 -18.98 -19.31
N LEU A 182 7.12 -18.31 -18.66
CA LEU A 182 7.30 -16.96 -18.16
C LEU A 182 8.16 -16.94 -16.89
N PRO A 183 8.98 -15.89 -16.68
CA PRO A 183 9.65 -15.68 -15.40
C PRO A 183 8.64 -15.62 -14.24
N GLY A 184 9.02 -16.13 -13.06
CA GLY A 184 8.15 -16.10 -11.87
C GLY A 184 7.66 -14.70 -11.51
N SER A 185 8.49 -13.69 -11.73
CA SER A 185 8.16 -12.26 -11.53
C SER A 185 7.10 -11.70 -12.49
N GLU A 186 6.68 -12.44 -13.51
CA GLU A 186 5.60 -12.07 -14.43
C GLU A 186 4.27 -12.73 -14.09
N THR A 187 4.22 -13.58 -13.06
CA THR A 187 3.01 -14.25 -12.58
C THR A 187 2.83 -14.09 -11.08
N VAL A 188 3.46 -13.07 -10.50
CA VAL A 188 3.58 -12.91 -9.05
C VAL A 188 2.24 -12.56 -8.41
N CYS A 189 1.42 -11.72 -9.03
CA CYS A 189 0.09 -11.39 -8.53
C CYS A 189 -0.80 -12.62 -8.55
N VAL A 190 -0.81 -13.37 -9.65
CA VAL A 190 -1.58 -14.62 -9.78
C VAL A 190 -1.18 -15.61 -8.70
N ARG A 191 0.14 -15.86 -8.55
CA ARG A 191 0.63 -16.90 -7.65
C ARG A 191 0.55 -16.52 -6.18
N HIS A 192 0.93 -15.30 -5.81
CA HIS A 192 1.04 -14.90 -4.40
C HIS A 192 -0.22 -14.25 -3.86
N PHE A 193 -1.02 -13.59 -4.70
CA PHE A 193 -2.10 -12.72 -4.24
C PHE A 193 -3.47 -13.07 -4.84
N GLY A 194 -3.51 -13.89 -5.90
CA GLY A 194 -4.72 -14.43 -6.50
C GLY A 194 -5.51 -15.27 -5.51
N GLY A 195 -6.83 -15.18 -5.58
CA GLY A 195 -7.73 -15.77 -4.60
C GLY A 195 -7.74 -15.01 -3.26
N GLN A 196 -6.59 -14.86 -2.62
CA GLN A 196 -6.46 -14.31 -1.27
C GLN A 196 -6.75 -12.80 -1.17
N TYR A 197 -6.14 -11.99 -2.03
CA TYR A 197 -6.26 -10.53 -2.00
C TYR A 197 -7.01 -9.97 -3.22
N PHE A 198 -6.92 -10.66 -4.35
CA PHE A 198 -7.54 -10.28 -5.62
C PHE A 198 -8.32 -11.46 -6.19
N SER A 199 -9.28 -11.19 -7.06
CA SER A 199 -9.79 -12.23 -7.95
C SER A 199 -8.67 -12.74 -8.87
N PHE A 200 -8.74 -13.97 -9.36
CA PHE A 200 -7.70 -14.48 -10.27
C PHE A 200 -7.66 -13.69 -11.59
N ALA A 201 -8.81 -13.20 -12.03
CA ALA A 201 -8.93 -12.27 -13.14
C ALA A 201 -8.18 -10.95 -12.89
N GLN A 202 -8.40 -10.34 -11.73
CA GLN A 202 -7.71 -9.11 -11.32
C GLN A 202 -6.21 -9.33 -11.17
N ALA A 203 -5.80 -10.47 -10.60
CA ALA A 203 -4.41 -10.81 -10.41
C ALA A 203 -3.66 -10.94 -11.74
N ALA A 204 -4.25 -11.63 -12.74
CA ALA A 204 -3.68 -11.73 -14.08
C ALA A 204 -3.56 -10.36 -14.77
N GLU A 205 -4.59 -9.51 -14.64
CA GLU A 205 -4.55 -8.13 -15.17
C GLU A 205 -3.49 -7.27 -14.44
N LEU A 206 -3.29 -7.44 -13.12
CA LEU A 206 -2.25 -6.72 -12.38
C LEU A 206 -0.84 -7.13 -12.81
N ASP A 207 -0.57 -8.42 -13.00
CA ASP A 207 0.70 -8.92 -13.55
C ASP A 207 0.96 -8.38 -14.96
N GLU A 208 -0.11 -8.25 -15.75
CA GLU A 208 -0.04 -7.69 -17.08
C GLU A 208 0.43 -6.22 -17.05
N ILE A 209 -0.28 -5.40 -16.25
CA ILE A 209 -0.03 -3.96 -16.11
C ILE A 209 1.34 -3.72 -15.48
N ALA A 210 1.74 -4.49 -14.46
CA ALA A 210 3.03 -4.37 -13.80
C ALA A 210 4.20 -4.63 -14.77
N TYR A 211 4.05 -5.59 -15.68
CA TYR A 211 5.02 -5.82 -16.75
C TYR A 211 5.10 -4.66 -17.73
N LEU A 212 3.96 -4.10 -18.16
CA LEU A 212 3.94 -2.92 -19.03
C LEU A 212 4.67 -1.73 -18.38
N ALA A 213 4.43 -1.51 -17.08
CA ALA A 213 5.09 -0.45 -16.33
C ALA A 213 6.62 -0.62 -16.28
N ARG A 214 7.09 -1.84 -16.00
CA ARG A 214 8.52 -2.18 -15.94
C ARG A 214 9.20 -2.13 -17.30
N SER A 215 8.59 -2.69 -18.35
CA SER A 215 9.14 -2.67 -19.71
C SER A 215 9.30 -1.26 -20.27
N ARG A 216 8.48 -0.30 -19.81
CA ARG A 216 8.59 1.12 -20.14
C ARG A 216 9.45 1.93 -19.17
N GLY A 217 9.93 1.34 -18.07
CA GLY A 217 10.67 2.04 -17.02
C GLY A 217 9.90 3.21 -16.40
N SER A 218 8.56 3.13 -16.35
CA SER A 218 7.71 4.28 -15.99
C SER A 218 7.22 4.22 -14.55
N SER A 219 7.70 5.14 -13.71
CA SER A 219 7.23 5.31 -12.33
C SER A 219 5.74 5.64 -12.25
N VAL A 220 5.19 6.40 -13.21
CA VAL A 220 3.76 6.74 -13.22
C VAL A 220 2.88 5.52 -13.54
N LEU A 221 3.25 4.70 -14.54
CA LEU A 221 2.52 3.47 -14.81
C LEU A 221 2.62 2.51 -13.62
N LEU A 222 3.80 2.39 -13.01
CA LEU A 222 3.98 1.51 -11.85
C LEU A 222 3.18 2.03 -10.65
N ALA A 223 3.20 3.33 -10.36
CA ALA A 223 2.41 3.96 -9.31
C ALA A 223 0.90 3.77 -9.53
N ALA A 224 0.40 3.93 -10.75
CA ALA A 224 -0.99 3.63 -11.09
C ALA A 224 -1.34 2.15 -10.90
N THR A 225 -0.39 1.24 -11.14
CA THR A 225 -0.54 -0.20 -10.83
C THR A 225 -0.69 -0.41 -9.33
N LEU A 226 0.15 0.23 -8.51
CA LEU A 226 0.10 0.13 -7.04
C LEU A 226 -1.18 0.74 -6.46
N SER A 227 -1.63 1.87 -7.00
CA SER A 227 -2.93 2.47 -6.69
C SER A 227 -4.09 1.52 -7.01
N THR A 228 -4.01 0.84 -8.15
CA THR A 228 -5.00 -0.18 -8.56
C THR A 228 -5.02 -1.36 -7.60
N ALA A 229 -3.85 -1.93 -7.26
CA ALA A 229 -3.74 -2.99 -6.28
C ALA A 229 -4.32 -2.55 -4.92
N SER A 230 -3.98 -1.35 -4.45
CA SER A 230 -4.51 -0.81 -3.18
C SER A 230 -6.02 -0.60 -3.20
N HIS A 231 -6.62 -0.27 -4.35
CA HIS A 231 -8.07 -0.11 -4.50
C HIS A 231 -8.78 -1.47 -4.43
N LEU A 232 -8.27 -2.44 -5.19
CA LEU A 232 -8.91 -3.74 -5.40
C LEU A 232 -8.78 -4.68 -4.20
N VAL A 233 -7.73 -4.52 -3.38
CA VAL A 233 -7.40 -5.46 -2.31
C VAL A 233 -8.62 -5.82 -1.44
N ASN A 234 -8.89 -7.12 -1.30
CA ASN A 234 -9.83 -7.66 -0.34
C ASN A 234 -9.12 -7.95 0.99
N SER A 235 -8.82 -6.90 1.76
CA SER A 235 -8.20 -7.02 3.09
C SER A 235 -8.94 -6.20 4.15
N ILE A 236 -8.68 -6.52 5.42
CA ILE A 236 -9.15 -5.70 6.54
C ILE A 236 -8.47 -4.32 6.45
N GLY A 237 -9.28 -3.25 6.42
CA GLY A 237 -8.78 -1.87 6.36
C GLY A 237 -8.17 -1.46 5.03
N LYS A 238 -8.28 -2.28 3.96
CA LYS A 238 -7.63 -2.04 2.65
C LYS A 238 -6.10 -1.90 2.74
N GLN A 239 -5.50 -2.55 3.74
CA GLN A 239 -4.07 -2.61 3.97
C GLN A 239 -3.70 -4.10 4.03
N PHE A 240 -2.74 -4.56 3.23
CA PHE A 240 -2.46 -5.96 2.89
C PHE A 240 -2.02 -6.85 4.06
N ALA A 241 -2.10 -6.36 5.31
CA ALA A 241 -1.67 -7.10 6.48
C ALA A 241 -2.54 -8.35 6.77
N GLN A 242 -3.84 -8.31 6.49
CA GLN A 242 -4.75 -9.41 6.83
C GLN A 242 -5.81 -9.64 5.74
N PRO A 243 -5.82 -10.80 5.08
CA PRO A 243 -6.88 -11.17 4.14
C PRO A 243 -8.26 -11.14 4.82
N ILE A 244 -9.30 -10.82 4.04
CA ILE A 244 -10.67 -10.83 4.55
C ILE A 244 -11.07 -12.25 4.97
N ARG A 245 -11.83 -12.34 6.07
CA ARG A 245 -12.46 -13.58 6.52
C ARG A 245 -13.96 -13.55 6.25
N PRO A 246 -14.49 -14.43 5.39
CA PRO A 246 -15.92 -14.48 5.08
C PRO A 246 -16.75 -15.05 6.24
N LYS A 247 -16.13 -15.82 7.14
CA LYS A 247 -16.74 -16.40 8.34
C LYS A 247 -16.26 -15.69 9.62
N ASP A 248 -17.05 -15.75 10.68
CA ASP A 248 -16.63 -15.37 12.03
C ASP A 248 -15.85 -16.48 12.74
N LYS A 249 -15.58 -16.31 14.05
CA LYS A 249 -14.83 -17.30 14.84
C LYS A 249 -15.63 -18.59 15.07
N SER A 250 -16.95 -18.53 14.99
CA SER A 250 -17.87 -19.66 15.17
C SER A 250 -18.20 -20.35 13.84
N GLY A 251 -17.61 -19.89 12.73
CA GLY A 251 -17.84 -20.43 11.39
C GLY A 251 -19.06 -19.84 10.66
N VAL A 252 -19.75 -18.86 11.27
CA VAL A 252 -20.97 -18.29 10.69
C VAL A 252 -20.62 -17.32 9.55
N PRO A 253 -21.28 -17.42 8.39
CA PRO A 253 -21.16 -16.47 7.27
C PRO A 253 -21.43 -15.01 7.66
N LYS A 254 -20.51 -14.10 7.32
CA LYS A 254 -20.72 -12.65 7.43
C LYS A 254 -21.32 -12.10 6.13
N LEU A 255 -22.64 -12.14 6.01
CA LEU A 255 -23.35 -11.79 4.76
C LEU A 255 -22.95 -10.42 4.16
N HIS A 256 -22.79 -9.39 5.00
CA HIS A 256 -22.35 -8.06 4.53
C HIS A 256 -20.91 -8.07 3.97
N VAL A 257 -20.03 -8.88 4.55
CA VAL A 257 -18.65 -9.07 4.07
C VAL A 257 -18.67 -9.82 2.74
N ILE A 258 -19.49 -10.87 2.62
CA ILE A 258 -19.62 -11.65 1.38
C ILE A 258 -20.11 -10.76 0.24
N LYS A 259 -21.19 -10.00 0.43
CA LYS A 259 -21.68 -9.06 -0.59
C LYS A 259 -20.60 -8.08 -1.04
N LYS A 260 -19.81 -7.56 -0.09
CA LYS A 260 -18.68 -6.66 -0.39
C LYS A 260 -17.59 -7.38 -1.20
N ILE A 261 -17.20 -8.59 -0.80
CA ILE A 261 -16.21 -9.41 -1.53
C ILE A 261 -16.67 -9.60 -2.98
N LEU A 262 -17.91 -10.05 -3.18
CA LEU A 262 -18.45 -10.33 -4.53
C LEU A 262 -18.45 -9.08 -5.42
N PHE A 263 -18.85 -7.93 -4.87
CA PHE A 263 -18.82 -6.67 -5.60
C PHE A 263 -17.40 -6.25 -5.98
N GLU A 264 -16.47 -6.22 -5.01
CA GLU A 264 -15.11 -5.74 -5.24
C GLU A 264 -14.30 -6.65 -6.19
N ARG A 265 -14.56 -7.96 -6.18
CA ARG A 265 -13.89 -8.93 -7.05
C ARG A 265 -14.39 -8.92 -8.49
N GLY A 266 -15.58 -8.36 -8.72
CA GLY A 266 -16.14 -8.18 -10.06
C GLY A 266 -15.58 -6.98 -10.81
N LEU A 267 -14.75 -6.14 -10.18
CA LEU A 267 -14.11 -4.99 -10.82
C LEU A 267 -12.98 -5.43 -11.77
N SER A 268 -12.84 -4.78 -12.92
CA SER A 268 -11.66 -4.94 -13.79
C SER A 268 -10.49 -4.12 -13.27
N ALA A 269 -9.33 -4.76 -13.12
CA ALA A 269 -8.12 -4.08 -12.75
C ALA A 269 -7.62 -3.14 -13.85
N ARG A 270 -7.76 -3.52 -15.13
CA ARG A 270 -7.47 -2.63 -16.25
C ARG A 270 -8.29 -1.34 -16.19
N SER A 271 -9.60 -1.42 -15.95
CA SER A 271 -10.44 -0.22 -15.84
C SER A 271 -10.08 0.68 -14.66
N VAL A 272 -9.79 0.08 -13.50
CA VAL A 272 -9.35 0.84 -12.31
C VAL A 272 -7.97 1.48 -12.56
N PHE A 273 -7.06 0.77 -13.22
CA PHE A 273 -5.75 1.27 -13.61
C PHE A 273 -5.83 2.49 -14.52
N ILE A 274 -6.64 2.43 -15.58
CA ILE A 274 -6.85 3.58 -16.47
C ILE A 274 -7.40 4.79 -15.70
N SER A 275 -8.30 4.57 -14.75
CA SER A 275 -8.83 5.65 -13.90
C SER A 275 -7.74 6.29 -13.04
N TYR A 276 -6.85 5.50 -12.44
CA TYR A 276 -5.71 6.05 -11.68
C TYR A 276 -4.69 6.72 -12.58
N LEU A 277 -4.37 6.14 -13.74
CA LEU A 277 -3.41 6.73 -14.68
C LEU A 277 -3.88 8.12 -15.14
N ARG A 278 -5.18 8.28 -15.45
CA ARG A 278 -5.78 9.61 -15.74
C ARG A 278 -5.61 10.58 -14.59
N GLN A 279 -5.75 10.13 -13.34
CA GLN A 279 -5.54 10.98 -12.17
C GLN A 279 -4.09 11.41 -12.03
N TYR A 280 -3.12 10.51 -12.25
CA TYR A 280 -1.69 10.86 -12.24
C TYR A 280 -1.33 11.84 -13.37
N GLU A 281 -1.83 11.62 -14.59
CA GLU A 281 -1.62 12.54 -15.72
C GLU A 281 -2.25 13.92 -15.48
N GLY A 282 -3.36 13.97 -14.73
CA GLY A 282 -4.02 15.22 -14.34
C GLY A 282 -3.36 15.96 -13.17
N LEU A 283 -2.30 15.44 -12.55
CA LEU A 283 -1.62 16.13 -11.46
C LEU A 283 -0.85 17.35 -11.97
N ALA A 284 -1.12 18.51 -11.39
CA ALA A 284 -0.34 19.72 -11.65
C ALA A 284 1.08 19.59 -11.10
N VAL A 285 2.07 19.35 -11.95
CA VAL A 285 3.48 19.29 -11.55
C VAL A 285 4.13 20.64 -11.82
N ILE A 286 4.33 21.43 -10.76
CA ILE A 286 4.88 22.79 -10.84
C ILE A 286 6.38 22.76 -11.18
N ARG A 287 7.12 21.79 -10.62
CA ARG A 287 8.54 21.56 -10.87
C ARG A 287 8.85 20.06 -10.87
N ARG A 288 9.95 19.67 -11.53
CA ARG A 288 10.33 18.25 -11.75
C ARG A 288 11.72 17.89 -11.26
N ASP A 289 12.32 18.78 -10.47
CA ASP A 289 13.62 18.62 -9.83
C ASP A 289 13.48 18.11 -8.39
N HIS A 290 12.35 17.46 -8.05
CA HIS A 290 12.22 16.75 -6.78
C HIS A 290 13.01 15.45 -6.82
N VAL A 291 13.38 14.94 -5.65
CA VAL A 291 14.17 13.70 -5.52
C VAL A 291 13.40 12.67 -4.70
N ALA A 292 13.15 11.49 -5.26
CA ALA A 292 12.61 10.35 -4.53
C ALA A 292 13.71 9.29 -4.31
N VAL A 293 14.00 8.95 -3.04
CA VAL A 293 15.11 8.07 -2.66
C VAL A 293 14.60 6.83 -1.92
N ARG A 294 15.04 5.63 -2.34
CA ARG A 294 14.93 4.42 -1.53
C ARG A 294 16.18 4.26 -0.67
N ALA A 295 16.11 4.57 0.61
CA ALA A 295 17.24 4.46 1.53
C ALA A 295 16.80 4.33 3.00
N ASP A 296 17.66 3.78 3.85
CA ASP A 296 17.53 3.96 5.30
C ASP A 296 17.71 5.45 5.64
N PHE A 297 16.99 5.92 6.67
CA PHE A 297 17.05 7.32 7.07
C PHE A 297 18.47 7.77 7.45
N ARG A 298 19.31 6.87 8.00
CA ARG A 298 20.69 7.19 8.35
C ARG A 298 21.52 7.49 7.10
N GLU A 299 21.35 6.69 6.05
CA GLU A 299 22.06 6.88 4.78
C GLU A 299 21.63 8.18 4.11
N ALA A 300 20.32 8.45 4.08
CA ALA A 300 19.76 9.65 3.48
C ALA A 300 20.20 10.93 4.22
N LEU A 301 20.33 10.89 5.55
CA LEU A 301 20.83 12.01 6.34
C LEU A 301 22.35 12.19 6.21
N ALA A 302 23.12 11.10 6.13
CA ALA A 302 24.57 11.18 6.00
C ALA A 302 25.01 11.71 4.61
N LYS A 303 24.27 11.35 3.55
CA LYS A 303 24.57 11.73 2.17
C LYS A 303 23.28 12.14 1.44
N PRO A 304 22.73 13.32 1.76
CA PRO A 304 21.49 13.75 1.15
C PRO A 304 21.69 14.02 -0.34
N ALA A 305 20.82 13.45 -1.17
CA ALA A 305 20.80 13.66 -2.62
C ALA A 305 20.43 15.12 -3.00
N LEU A 306 19.77 15.83 -2.08
CA LEU A 306 19.44 17.23 -2.16
C LEU A 306 19.69 17.86 -0.78
N LYS A 307 20.43 18.97 -0.71
CA LYS A 307 20.70 19.65 0.58
C LYS A 307 19.40 20.27 1.13
N PRO A 308 18.84 19.74 2.24
CA PRO A 308 17.62 20.32 2.80
C PRO A 308 17.94 21.61 3.58
N SER A 309 16.97 22.51 3.68
CA SER A 309 16.93 23.59 4.67
C SER A 309 16.17 23.19 5.93
N VAL A 310 15.36 22.13 5.87
CA VAL A 310 14.54 21.61 6.96
C VAL A 310 14.21 20.13 6.74
N VAL A 311 14.12 19.36 7.82
CA VAL A 311 13.71 17.95 7.80
C VAL A 311 12.33 17.82 8.44
N TYR A 312 11.42 17.15 7.74
CA TYR A 312 10.19 16.60 8.30
C TYR A 312 10.36 15.08 8.45
N ALA A 313 9.92 14.52 9.59
CA ALA A 313 10.00 13.08 9.83
C ALA A 313 8.71 12.53 10.45
N ASP A 314 8.25 11.37 9.96
CA ASP A 314 7.10 10.63 10.48
C ASP A 314 7.42 9.12 10.60
N PRO A 315 8.34 8.71 11.49
CA PRO A 315 8.76 7.33 11.60
C PRO A 315 7.61 6.43 12.08
N PRO A 316 7.60 5.12 11.76
CA PRO A 316 6.58 4.21 12.29
C PRO A 316 6.87 3.89 13.76
N TYR A 317 6.16 4.55 14.69
CA TYR A 317 6.41 4.49 16.14
C TYR A 317 5.46 3.57 16.93
N THR A 318 4.78 2.65 16.25
CA THR A 318 3.97 1.59 16.87
C THR A 318 4.58 0.22 16.55
N ARG A 319 4.05 -0.85 17.14
CA ARG A 319 4.46 -2.24 16.81
C ARG A 319 4.04 -2.68 15.39
N ASP A 320 3.36 -1.82 14.63
CA ASP A 320 2.88 -2.13 13.29
C ASP A 320 3.99 -1.88 12.26
N HIS A 321 4.71 -2.93 11.88
CA HIS A 321 5.70 -2.84 10.80
C HIS A 321 5.00 -2.62 9.44
N TYR A 322 5.20 -1.46 8.81
CA TYR A 322 4.56 -1.09 7.54
C TYR A 322 4.89 -2.07 6.40
N SER A 323 6.08 -2.67 6.44
CA SER A 323 6.49 -3.73 5.51
C SER A 323 5.52 -4.93 5.50
N ARG A 324 4.75 -5.15 6.57
CA ARG A 324 3.66 -6.14 6.63
C ARG A 324 2.40 -5.67 5.89
N PHE A 325 2.02 -4.41 6.09
CA PHE A 325 0.80 -3.82 5.55
C PHE A 325 0.89 -3.54 4.05
N TYR A 326 2.11 -3.41 3.52
CA TYR A 326 2.37 -3.08 2.11
C TYR A 326 3.27 -4.09 1.41
N HIS A 327 3.40 -5.31 1.95
CA HIS A 327 4.27 -6.34 1.38
C HIS A 327 3.90 -6.67 -0.08
N SER A 328 2.61 -6.71 -0.43
CA SER A 328 2.18 -7.00 -1.80
C SER A 328 2.56 -5.88 -2.75
N LEU A 329 2.44 -4.61 -2.32
CA LEU A 329 2.88 -3.47 -3.12
C LEU A 329 4.40 -3.50 -3.32
N GLU A 330 5.15 -3.83 -2.27
CA GLU A 330 6.61 -3.97 -2.35
C GLU A 330 7.01 -5.07 -3.34
N THR A 331 6.37 -6.24 -3.29
CA THR A 331 6.60 -7.33 -4.25
C THR A 331 6.27 -6.95 -5.70
N ILE A 332 5.13 -6.30 -5.93
CA ILE A 332 4.77 -5.82 -7.27
C ILE A 332 5.81 -4.81 -7.79
N THR A 333 6.32 -3.95 -6.91
CA THR A 333 7.26 -2.89 -7.29
C THR A 333 8.66 -3.44 -7.57
N LEU A 334 9.18 -4.33 -6.71
CA LEU A 334 10.49 -4.95 -6.89
C LEU A 334 10.52 -5.88 -8.12
N GLY A 335 9.36 -6.41 -8.53
CA GLY A 335 9.27 -7.27 -9.71
C GLY A 335 10.08 -8.56 -9.54
N ASP A 336 10.06 -9.13 -8.35
CA ASP A 336 10.72 -10.38 -7.96
C ASP A 336 9.71 -11.50 -7.60
N ASP A 337 10.19 -12.72 -7.36
CA ASP A 337 9.38 -13.87 -6.90
C ASP A 337 9.90 -14.33 -5.53
N PRO A 338 9.51 -13.65 -4.43
CA PRO A 338 10.08 -13.92 -3.11
C PRO A 338 9.47 -15.17 -2.49
N HIS A 339 10.25 -15.86 -1.64
CA HIS A 339 9.67 -16.87 -0.74
C HIS A 339 8.69 -16.24 0.25
N ILE A 340 7.72 -17.04 0.71
CA ILE A 340 6.76 -16.63 1.75
C ILE A 340 7.34 -16.95 3.13
N THR A 341 7.27 -16.00 4.07
CA THR A 341 7.76 -16.19 5.44
C THR A 341 6.95 -17.25 6.17
N MET A 342 7.64 -18.01 7.00
CA MET A 342 7.02 -18.89 7.98
C MET A 342 6.44 -18.08 9.15
N SER A 343 5.37 -18.61 9.73
CA SER A 343 4.69 -18.09 10.91
C SER A 343 5.32 -18.69 12.15
N ASN A 344 5.49 -17.90 13.20
CA ASN A 344 5.92 -18.40 14.51
C ASN A 344 4.84 -19.23 15.22
N LEU A 345 3.63 -19.32 14.65
CA LEU A 345 2.55 -20.20 15.12
C LEU A 345 2.76 -21.62 14.59
N GLY A 346 2.44 -22.63 15.41
CA GLY A 346 2.55 -24.04 15.01
C GLY A 346 4.01 -24.51 14.86
N GLY A 347 4.91 -24.05 15.74
CA GLY A 347 6.31 -24.52 15.76
C GLY A 347 7.22 -23.93 14.68
N GLY A 348 6.73 -23.03 13.82
CA GLY A 348 7.52 -22.48 12.71
C GLY A 348 7.27 -23.15 11.37
N ASP A 349 6.40 -24.16 11.31
CA ASP A 349 6.19 -24.98 10.09
C ASP A 349 5.01 -24.53 9.23
N ILE A 350 4.26 -23.51 9.66
CA ILE A 350 3.09 -22.98 8.95
C ILE A 350 3.49 -21.69 8.24
N GLN A 351 3.18 -21.55 6.95
CA GLN A 351 3.42 -20.28 6.26
C GLN A 351 2.56 -19.13 6.81
N SER A 352 3.05 -17.90 6.68
CA SER A 352 2.27 -16.73 7.05
C SER A 352 0.96 -16.69 6.27
N ARG A 353 -0.15 -16.65 7.01
CA ARG A 353 -1.49 -16.49 6.43
C ARG A 353 -1.61 -15.27 5.52
N GLY A 354 -0.82 -14.22 5.74
CA GLY A 354 -0.85 -13.02 4.89
C GLY A 354 0.02 -13.10 3.65
N GLY A 355 0.64 -14.25 3.32
CA GLY A 355 1.49 -14.37 2.13
C GLY A 355 2.72 -13.44 2.16
N TYR A 356 3.22 -13.14 3.36
CA TYR A 356 4.27 -12.14 3.53
C TYR A 356 5.58 -12.55 2.86
N ARG A 357 6.14 -11.67 2.01
CA ARG A 357 7.48 -11.90 1.41
C ARG A 357 8.57 -12.07 2.47
N ALA A 358 9.56 -12.91 2.20
CA ALA A 358 10.78 -13.04 3.01
C ALA A 358 11.65 -11.78 2.89
N GLY A 359 12.49 -11.53 3.90
CA GLY A 359 13.42 -10.40 3.91
C GLY A 359 12.76 -9.01 4.09
N ARG A 360 11.51 -8.94 4.56
CA ARG A 360 10.86 -7.63 4.83
C ARG A 360 11.63 -6.84 5.87
N HIS A 361 11.81 -5.55 5.57
CA HIS A 361 12.36 -4.59 6.50
C HIS A 361 11.58 -4.60 7.83
N GLN A 362 12.29 -4.80 8.94
CA GLN A 362 11.76 -4.60 10.28
C GLN A 362 12.25 -3.23 10.77
N SER A 363 11.36 -2.25 10.81
CA SER A 363 11.74 -0.91 11.30
C SER A 363 12.20 -0.96 12.76
N PRO A 364 13.38 -0.40 13.08
CA PRO A 364 13.85 -0.33 14.46
C PRO A 364 12.96 0.60 15.31
N PHE A 365 12.22 1.53 14.68
CA PHE A 365 11.22 2.36 15.35
C PHE A 365 9.97 1.58 15.79
N CYS A 366 9.78 0.34 15.31
CA CYS A 366 8.69 -0.55 15.72
C CYS A 366 9.09 -1.55 16.81
N ILE A 367 10.38 -1.61 17.18
CA ILE A 367 10.94 -2.58 18.12
C ILE A 367 11.34 -1.87 19.41
N LYS A 368 10.71 -2.25 20.55
CA LYS A 368 10.88 -1.55 21.84
C LYS A 368 12.35 -1.43 22.28
N SER A 369 13.16 -2.47 22.05
CA SER A 369 14.58 -2.49 22.41
C SER A 369 15.47 -1.65 21.48
N GLU A 370 15.03 -1.39 20.25
CA GLU A 370 15.83 -0.68 19.23
C GLU A 370 15.39 0.78 19.03
N ALA A 371 14.14 1.10 19.37
CA ALA A 371 13.56 2.43 19.16
C ALA A 371 14.38 3.57 19.79
N PRO A 372 14.91 3.46 21.04
CA PRO A 372 15.74 4.52 21.60
C PRO A 372 16.98 4.84 20.75
N ALA A 373 17.69 3.81 20.27
CA ALA A 373 18.86 3.98 19.41
C ALA A 373 18.49 4.53 18.02
N ALA A 374 17.32 4.13 17.49
CA ALA A 374 16.82 4.65 16.22
C ALA A 374 16.48 6.15 16.29
N PHE A 375 15.78 6.58 17.36
CA PHE A 375 15.49 8.00 17.60
C PHE A 375 16.77 8.81 17.84
N ALA A 376 17.71 8.29 18.64
CA ALA A 376 18.99 8.95 18.85
C ALA A 376 19.76 9.16 17.52
N ALA A 377 19.79 8.12 16.66
CA ALA A 377 20.42 8.23 15.34
C ALA A 377 19.70 9.23 14.41
N LEU A 378 18.36 9.30 14.47
CA LEU A 378 17.58 10.27 13.70
C LEU A 378 17.92 11.70 14.12
N PHE A 379 17.90 11.98 15.42
CA PHE A 379 18.20 13.32 15.95
C PHE A 379 19.65 13.73 15.66
N ALA A 380 20.61 12.83 15.89
CA ALA A 380 22.02 13.10 15.61
C ALA A 380 22.27 13.35 14.10
N GLY A 381 21.62 12.56 13.23
CA GLY A 381 21.74 12.72 11.78
C GLY A 381 21.20 14.07 11.29
N VAL A 382 20.06 14.52 11.82
CA VAL A 382 19.51 15.84 11.45
C VAL A 382 20.35 16.97 12.05
N ALA A 383 20.80 16.86 13.30
CA ALA A 383 21.67 17.85 13.93
C ALA A 383 23.00 18.02 13.17
N ALA A 384 23.57 16.94 12.62
CA ALA A 384 24.78 16.98 11.79
C ALA A 384 24.60 17.80 10.50
N LEU A 385 23.38 17.86 9.94
CA LEU A 385 23.04 18.70 8.79
C LEU A 385 22.89 20.19 9.15
N ARG A 386 22.80 20.52 10.45
CA ARG A 386 22.59 21.89 10.97
C ARG A 386 21.31 22.54 10.43
N VAL A 387 20.24 21.76 10.36
CA VAL A 387 18.90 22.20 9.94
C VAL A 387 17.85 21.86 11.00
N PRO A 388 16.74 22.60 11.08
CA PRO A 388 15.65 22.28 11.97
C PRO A 388 14.95 20.95 11.62
N LEU A 389 14.32 20.36 12.63
CA LEU A 389 13.49 19.16 12.53
C LEU A 389 12.05 19.44 12.95
N VAL A 390 11.09 18.99 12.13
CA VAL A 390 9.70 18.79 12.53
C VAL A 390 9.41 17.29 12.57
N LEU A 391 9.23 16.72 13.76
CA LEU A 391 8.89 15.31 13.94
C LEU A 391 7.40 15.15 14.26
N SER A 392 6.69 14.35 13.47
CA SER A 392 5.35 13.88 13.82
C SER A 392 5.41 12.71 14.80
N TYR A 393 4.58 12.79 15.86
CA TYR A 393 4.44 11.73 16.85
C TYR A 393 3.02 11.74 17.41
N SER A 394 2.60 10.68 18.10
CA SER A 394 1.42 10.77 18.96
C SER A 394 1.68 10.33 20.39
N GLY A 395 1.16 11.13 21.32
CA GLY A 395 1.03 10.76 22.71
C GLY A 395 0.11 9.56 22.88
N TYR A 396 0.38 8.77 23.92
CA TYR A 396 -0.41 7.60 24.29
C TYR A 396 -0.92 7.79 25.72
N ASP A 397 -2.24 7.71 25.89
CA ASP A 397 -2.86 7.60 27.20
C ASP A 397 -3.07 6.10 27.53
N PRO A 398 -2.38 5.54 28.55
CA PRO A 398 -2.52 4.15 28.96
C PRO A 398 -3.93 3.77 29.43
N SER A 399 -4.77 4.74 29.80
CA SER A 399 -6.14 4.52 30.26
C SER A 399 -7.16 4.30 29.13
N MET A 400 -6.75 4.49 27.87
CA MET A 400 -7.61 4.41 26.69
C MET A 400 -7.24 3.22 25.79
N GLU A 401 -8.22 2.65 25.08
CA GLU A 401 -8.02 1.59 24.05
C GLU A 401 -7.26 2.09 22.80
N ALA A 402 -6.15 2.79 22.96
CA ALA A 402 -5.28 3.25 21.89
C ALA A 402 -4.18 2.22 21.59
N ARG A 403 -3.62 2.24 20.36
CA ARG A 403 -2.46 1.40 20.02
C ARG A 403 -1.26 1.84 20.85
N PRO A 404 -0.55 0.93 21.55
CA PRO A 404 0.59 1.31 22.37
C PRO A 404 1.74 1.81 21.51
N ARG A 405 2.39 2.90 21.93
CA ARG A 405 3.65 3.39 21.36
C ARG A 405 4.80 2.53 21.89
N VAL A 406 5.86 2.39 21.09
CA VAL A 406 7.05 1.65 21.55
C VAL A 406 7.90 2.46 22.53
N MET A 407 7.74 3.78 22.51
CA MET A 407 8.46 4.74 23.34
C MET A 407 7.51 5.83 23.84
N ALA A 408 7.69 6.28 25.08
CA ALA A 408 6.89 7.36 25.65
C ALA A 408 7.36 8.72 25.10
N LEU A 409 6.44 9.69 25.00
CA LEU A 409 6.71 10.99 24.37
C LEU A 409 7.80 11.78 25.12
N ASP A 410 7.78 11.76 26.45
CA ASP A 410 8.80 12.37 27.32
C ASP A 410 10.21 11.83 27.05
N ALA A 411 10.35 10.53 26.83
CA ALA A 411 11.61 9.91 26.48
C ALA A 411 12.09 10.33 25.08
N VAL A 412 11.18 10.47 24.11
CA VAL A 412 11.50 10.98 22.75
C VAL A 412 11.96 12.44 22.83
N VAL A 413 11.26 13.29 23.60
CA VAL A 413 11.63 14.69 23.83
C VAL A 413 13.01 14.79 24.50
N SER A 414 13.26 13.96 25.51
CA SER A 414 14.55 13.92 26.23
C SER A 414 15.71 13.58 25.30
N LEU A 415 15.52 12.65 24.35
CA LEU A 415 16.54 12.35 23.34
C LEU A 415 16.76 13.52 22.36
N ALA A 416 15.69 14.19 21.94
CA ALA A 416 15.82 15.36 21.05
C ALA A 416 16.60 16.50 21.72
N GLN A 417 16.37 16.75 23.02
CA GLN A 417 17.05 17.79 23.80
C GLN A 417 18.57 17.56 23.94
N GLN A 418 19.06 16.34 23.69
CA GLN A 418 20.49 16.06 23.67
C GLN A 418 21.18 16.55 22.39
N CYS A 419 20.42 16.76 21.30
CA CYS A 419 20.95 17.11 19.98
C CYS A 419 20.59 18.54 19.54
N PHE A 420 19.48 19.09 20.05
CA PHE A 420 18.94 20.39 19.66
C PHE A 420 18.93 21.36 20.84
N LYS A 421 19.18 22.65 20.57
CA LYS A 421 19.21 23.69 21.62
C LYS A 421 17.80 24.01 22.11
N GLU A 422 16.83 23.93 21.21
CA GLU A 422 15.44 24.21 21.49
C GLU A 422 14.57 23.07 20.99
N VAL A 423 13.72 22.53 21.87
CA VAL A 423 12.73 21.50 21.55
C VAL A 423 11.38 21.95 22.09
N ARG A 424 10.40 22.16 21.21
CA ARG A 424 9.03 22.52 21.56
C ARG A 424 8.07 21.43 21.12
N VAL A 425 7.10 21.11 21.96
CA VAL A 425 6.02 20.17 21.63
C VAL A 425 4.75 20.96 21.38
N GLU A 426 4.21 20.86 20.16
CA GLU A 426 2.95 21.48 19.78
C GLU A 426 1.87 20.40 19.62
N GLN A 427 0.77 20.53 20.33
CA GLN A 427 -0.38 19.64 20.15
C GLN A 427 -1.17 20.06 18.92
N LEU A 428 -1.52 19.08 18.07
CA LEU A 428 -2.43 19.32 16.97
C LEU A 428 -3.86 19.30 17.54
N ALA A 429 -4.48 20.48 17.61
CA ALA A 429 -5.80 20.65 18.24
C ALA A 429 -6.85 19.67 17.70
N ASN A 430 -7.72 19.18 18.59
CA ASN A 430 -8.70 18.12 18.40
C ASN A 430 -9.27 18.04 16.97
N LEU A 431 -8.94 16.93 16.30
CA LEU A 431 -9.46 16.47 15.01
C LEU A 431 -11.00 16.23 14.99
N GLU A 432 -11.76 16.73 15.96
CA GLU A 432 -13.21 16.52 16.10
C GLU A 432 -14.05 17.42 15.17
N HIS A 433 -13.53 18.56 14.72
CA HIS A 433 -14.27 19.53 13.90
C HIS A 433 -14.21 19.29 12.38
N MET A 434 -13.41 18.32 11.90
CA MET A 434 -13.35 17.97 10.46
C MET A 434 -14.22 16.75 10.12
N LYS A 435 -15.45 16.69 10.66
CA LYS A 435 -16.47 15.71 10.27
C LYS A 435 -17.02 16.08 8.90
N LEU A 436 -16.41 15.58 7.83
CA LEU A 436 -17.10 15.47 6.55
C LEU A 436 -18.14 14.34 6.66
N ASN A 437 -19.32 14.65 6.12
CA ASN A 437 -20.58 13.96 6.37
C ASN A 437 -20.62 12.49 5.90
N LYS A 438 -21.33 11.68 6.71
CA LYS A 438 -21.97 10.37 6.46
C LYS A 438 -21.15 9.06 6.59
N THR A 439 -21.73 8.18 7.42
CA THR A 439 -21.55 6.72 7.59
C THR A 439 -20.72 6.27 8.83
N PRO A 440 -21.23 5.33 9.68
CA PRO A 440 -20.79 5.17 11.08
C PRO A 440 -19.54 4.27 11.28
N LEU A 441 -18.64 4.20 10.30
CA LEU A 441 -17.39 3.41 10.41
C LEU A 441 -16.21 4.21 11.01
N ASN A 442 -16.44 5.46 11.39
CA ASN A 442 -15.48 6.27 12.12
C ASN A 442 -15.53 5.90 13.60
N LYS A 443 -14.81 4.83 14.00
CA LYS A 443 -14.33 4.72 15.38
C LYS A 443 -13.49 5.97 15.66
N ALA A 444 -14.06 6.90 16.42
CA ALA A 444 -13.43 8.12 16.87
C ALA A 444 -12.02 7.83 17.42
N ALA A 445 -11.07 8.70 17.10
CA ALA A 445 -9.76 8.76 17.74
C ALA A 445 -9.93 9.20 19.19
N LYS A 446 -10.45 8.31 20.04
CA LYS A 446 -10.54 8.51 21.49
C LYS A 446 -9.20 8.05 22.08
N GLY A 447 -8.36 8.99 22.53
CA GLY A 447 -7.20 8.71 23.39
C GLY A 447 -5.79 8.82 22.77
N THR A 448 -5.65 9.36 21.54
CA THR A 448 -4.34 9.67 20.96
C THR A 448 -4.28 11.15 20.56
N THR A 449 -3.38 11.91 21.19
CA THR A 449 -3.09 13.29 20.81
C THR A 449 -1.91 13.29 19.85
N GLU A 450 -2.15 13.64 18.59
CA GLU A 450 -1.08 13.87 17.62
C GLU A 450 -0.35 15.17 17.98
N VAL A 451 0.99 15.13 17.95
CA VAL A 451 1.86 16.23 18.32
C VAL A 451 2.94 16.42 17.25
N LEU A 452 3.45 17.64 17.16
CA LEU A 452 4.66 17.97 16.42
C LEU A 452 5.76 18.34 17.41
N LEU A 453 6.93 17.73 17.29
CA LEU A 453 8.14 18.17 17.99
C LEU A 453 8.93 19.06 17.03
N LEU A 454 9.08 20.32 17.40
CA LEU A 454 9.82 21.33 16.66
C LEU A 454 11.20 21.48 17.31
N CYS A 455 12.26 21.12 16.59
CA CYS A 455 13.62 21.10 17.11
C CYS A 455 14.53 22.05 16.31
N ARG A 456 15.35 22.85 17.01
CA ARG A 456 16.25 23.86 16.43
C ARG A 456 17.66 23.83 17.03
#